data_AF-A0A848CN78-F1
#
_entry.id   AF-A0A848CN78-F1
#
_cell.length_a   1.000
_cell.length_b   1.000
_cell.length_c   1.000
_cell.angle_alpha   90.00
_cell.angle_beta   90.00
_cell.angle_gamma   90.00
#
_symmetry.space_group_name_H-M   'P 1'
#
loop_
_entity.id
_entity.type
_entity.pdbx_description
1 polymer ?
#
loop_
_entity_poly.entity_id
_entity_poly.type
_entity_poly.pdbx_seq_one_letter_code
_entity_poly.pdbx_strand_id
1 'polypeptide(L)'
;MTSSYIDFFTDRRGKVIACMVNTYLNDEKHYAVKIELGKEYVVQPLNALKKKHRDRRCIVIGFIQDDTGVPSDARVKFLDTNRTGRVNIRDLIASFEEKNEEENDESF
;
A
#
# COMPACT_ATOMS: atom_id res chain seq x y z
N MET A 1 15.86 -4.17 11.99
CA MET A 1 15.80 -4.09 10.51
C MET A 1 14.33 -3.98 10.11
N THR A 2 14.01 -3.31 9.00
CA THR A 2 12.65 -3.27 8.46
C THR A 2 12.54 -4.19 7.26
N SER A 3 11.52 -5.04 7.24
CA SER A 3 11.22 -5.92 6.11
C SER A 3 9.75 -5.80 5.74
N SER A 4 9.44 -5.77 4.45
CA SER A 4 8.05 -5.71 3.98
C SER A 4 7.77 -6.83 2.98
N TYR A 5 6.73 -7.61 3.27
CA TYR A 5 6.22 -8.69 2.42
C TYR A 5 4.96 -8.22 1.70
N ILE A 6 4.80 -8.65 0.45
CA ILE A 6 3.67 -8.28 -0.40
C ILE A 6 2.97 -9.56 -0.86
N ASP A 7 1.74 -9.76 -0.39
CA ASP A 7 0.83 -10.74 -0.96
C ASP A 7 -0.09 -10.05 -1.96
N PHE A 8 -0.49 -10.73 -3.03
CA PHE A 8 -1.36 -10.13 -4.04
C PHE A 8 -2.41 -11.11 -4.55
N PHE A 9 -3.55 -10.55 -4.90
CA PHE A 9 -4.73 -11.29 -5.33
C PHE A 9 -5.02 -10.94 -6.78
N THR A 10 -5.20 -11.98 -7.59
CA THR A 10 -5.52 -11.84 -9.02
C THR A 10 -6.95 -12.30 -9.31
N ASP A 11 -7.59 -11.66 -10.27
CA ASP A 11 -8.85 -12.13 -10.86
C ASP A 11 -8.63 -13.36 -11.76
N ARG A 12 -9.70 -14.01 -12.22
CA ARG A 12 -9.72 -15.16 -13.14
C ARG A 12 -8.95 -14.92 -14.44
N ARG A 13 -8.73 -13.66 -14.82
CA ARG A 13 -7.95 -13.23 -16.00
C ARG A 13 -6.47 -13.00 -15.70
N GLY A 14 -6.01 -13.28 -14.48
CA GLY A 14 -4.63 -13.03 -14.03
C GLY A 14 -4.32 -11.56 -13.70
N LYS A 15 -5.31 -10.66 -13.72
CA LYS A 15 -5.11 -9.25 -13.38
C LYS A 15 -5.08 -9.08 -11.87
N VAL A 16 -4.05 -8.42 -11.34
CA VAL A 16 -3.96 -8.07 -9.91
C VAL A 16 -5.09 -7.11 -9.54
N ILE A 17 -5.90 -7.46 -8.54
CA ILE A 17 -7.05 -6.70 -8.04
C ILE A 17 -6.83 -6.11 -6.65
N ALA A 18 -5.96 -6.72 -5.85
CA ALA A 18 -5.60 -6.24 -4.52
C ALA A 18 -4.18 -6.69 -4.13
N CYS A 19 -3.53 -5.93 -3.28
CA CYS A 19 -2.25 -6.25 -2.65
C CYS A 19 -2.36 -6.07 -1.13
N MET A 20 -1.77 -6.97 -0.36
CA MET A 20 -1.57 -6.83 1.08
C MET A 20 -0.10 -6.53 1.32
N VAL A 21 0.20 -5.40 1.95
CA VAL A 21 1.57 -5.03 2.32
C VAL A 21 1.71 -5.22 3.82
N ASN A 22 2.50 -6.21 4.22
CA ASN A 22 2.83 -6.47 5.61
C ASN A 22 4.23 -5.92 5.90
N THR A 23 4.35 -4.99 6.85
CA THR A 23 5.64 -4.41 7.25
C THR A 23 5.99 -4.83 8.66
N TYR A 24 7.21 -5.33 8.82
CA TYR A 24 7.78 -5.81 10.07
C TYR A 24 8.94 -4.92 10.50
N LEU A 25 9.00 -4.63 11.79
CA LEU A 25 10.07 -3.89 12.44
C LEU A 25 10.65 -4.80 13.52
N ASN A 26 11.92 -5.20 13.37
CA ASN A 26 12.58 -6.14 14.30
C ASN A 26 11.79 -7.44 14.49
N ASP A 27 11.35 -8.04 13.37
CA ASP A 27 10.57 -9.28 13.32
C ASP A 27 9.16 -9.24 13.92
N GLU A 28 8.75 -8.11 14.50
CA GLU A 28 7.37 -7.84 14.91
C GLU A 28 6.57 -7.18 13.79
N LYS A 29 5.32 -7.63 13.58
CA LYS A 29 4.41 -7.06 12.59
C LYS A 29 4.02 -5.65 13.05
N HIS A 30 4.54 -4.63 12.37
CA HIS A 30 4.30 -3.23 12.72
C HIS A 30 2.98 -2.72 12.14
N TYR A 31 2.72 -2.99 10.85
CA TYR A 31 1.46 -2.63 10.21
C TYR A 31 1.20 -3.43 8.94
N ALA A 32 -0.07 -3.59 8.61
CA ALA A 32 -0.53 -4.21 7.37
C ALA A 32 -1.52 -3.27 6.64
N VAL A 33 -1.37 -3.13 5.32
CA VAL A 33 -2.28 -2.33 4.50
C VAL A 33 -2.80 -3.15 3.33
N LYS A 34 -4.13 -3.22 3.23
CA LYS A 34 -4.80 -3.80 2.07
C LYS A 34 -5.07 -2.72 1.02
N ILE A 35 -4.42 -2.84 -0.12
CA ILE A 35 -4.51 -1.91 -1.25
C ILE A 35 -5.37 -2.54 -2.34
N GLU A 36 -6.51 -1.93 -2.65
CA GLU A 36 -7.51 -2.44 -3.59
C GLU A 36 -7.65 -1.51 -4.81
N LEU A 37 -7.94 -2.09 -5.98
CA LEU A 37 -8.30 -1.30 -7.15
C LEU A 37 -9.57 -0.47 -6.89
N GLY A 38 -9.52 0.80 -7.28
CA GLY A 38 -10.64 1.74 -7.21
C GLY A 38 -10.79 2.44 -5.86
N LYS A 39 -9.96 2.14 -4.86
CA LYS A 39 -10.02 2.77 -3.54
C LYS A 39 -9.01 3.92 -3.39
N GLU A 40 -9.32 4.80 -2.42
CA GLU A 40 -8.54 5.98 -2.08
C GLU A 40 -7.46 5.66 -1.03
N TYR A 41 -6.28 6.23 -1.25
CA TYR A 41 -5.10 6.07 -0.41
C TYR A 41 -4.31 7.37 -0.34
N VAL A 42 -3.49 7.52 0.70
CA VAL A 42 -2.54 8.63 0.84
C VAL A 42 -1.14 8.12 0.58
N VAL A 43 -0.35 8.89 -0.15
CA VAL A 43 1.07 8.60 -0.41
C VAL A 43 1.90 9.13 0.76
N GLN A 44 2.33 8.24 1.66
CA GLN A 44 3.17 8.55 2.80
C GLN A 44 4.44 7.69 2.80
N PRO A 45 5.49 8.11 2.06
CA PRO A 45 6.73 7.36 2.02
C PRO A 45 7.49 7.45 3.36
N LEU A 46 7.93 6.28 3.85
CA LEU A 46 8.84 6.15 5.01
C LEU A 46 10.15 6.94 4.79
N ASN A 47 10.69 6.92 3.58
CA ASN A 47 11.89 7.69 3.25
C ASN A 47 11.56 9.18 3.06
N ALA A 48 12.08 10.03 3.95
CA ALA A 48 11.91 11.49 3.92
C ALA A 48 12.47 12.19 2.67
N LEU A 49 13.33 11.52 1.90
CA LEU A 49 13.85 12.05 0.64
C LEU A 49 12.79 12.00 -0.48
N LYS A 50 11.77 11.14 -0.38
CA LYS A 50 10.68 11.03 -1.36
C LYS A 50 9.63 12.12 -1.16
N LYS A 51 9.96 13.37 -1.49
CA LYS A 51 9.07 14.53 -1.26
C LYS A 51 8.02 14.77 -2.35
N LYS A 52 8.24 14.29 -3.58
CA LYS A 52 7.48 14.71 -4.77
C LYS A 52 5.96 14.47 -4.66
N HIS A 53 5.56 13.41 -3.99
CA HIS A 53 4.15 13.01 -3.90
C HIS A 53 3.67 12.77 -2.46
N ARG A 54 4.49 13.12 -1.47
CA ARG A 54 4.17 12.97 -0.07
C ARG A 54 2.87 13.73 0.27
N ASP A 55 2.03 13.11 1.09
CA ASP A 55 0.74 13.61 1.60
C ASP A 55 -0.33 13.84 0.51
N ARG A 56 -0.14 13.31 -0.70
CA ARG A 56 -1.14 13.40 -1.77
C ARG A 56 -2.12 12.25 -1.70
N ARG A 57 -3.41 12.58 -1.86
CA ARG A 57 -4.49 11.61 -2.00
C ARG A 57 -4.59 11.09 -3.44
N CYS A 58 -4.79 9.80 -3.58
CA CYS A 58 -4.87 9.15 -4.87
C CYS A 58 -5.80 7.94 -4.86
N ILE A 59 -6.35 7.61 -6.02
CA ILE A 59 -7.10 6.37 -6.26
C ILE A 59 -6.19 5.38 -6.96
N VAL A 60 -6.12 4.15 -6.47
CA VAL A 60 -5.37 3.08 -7.14
C VAL A 60 -6.17 2.59 -8.35
N ILE A 61 -5.59 2.68 -9.54
CA ILE A 61 -6.25 2.30 -10.80
C ILE A 61 -5.56 1.10 -11.48
N GLY A 62 -4.41 0.66 -10.97
CA GLY A 62 -3.68 -0.49 -11.47
C GLY A 62 -2.48 -0.85 -10.61
N PHE A 63 -1.97 -2.05 -10.80
CA PHE A 63 -0.71 -2.52 -10.20
C PHE A 63 0.29 -2.84 -11.31
N ILE A 64 1.57 -2.57 -11.04
CA ILE A 64 2.70 -2.83 -11.91
C ILE A 64 3.57 -3.87 -11.21
N GLN A 65 3.65 -5.04 -11.80
CA GLN A 65 4.51 -6.13 -11.35
C GLN A 65 5.96 -5.88 -11.77
N ASP A 66 6.90 -6.33 -10.96
CA ASP A 66 8.31 -6.40 -11.30
C ASP A 66 8.62 -7.68 -12.11
N ASP A 67 9.90 -7.90 -12.40
CA ASP A 67 10.38 -9.05 -13.18
C ASP A 67 10.11 -10.41 -12.48
N THR A 68 9.82 -10.39 -11.18
CA THR A 68 9.45 -11.58 -10.40
C THR A 68 7.95 -11.84 -10.38
N GLY A 69 7.16 -10.96 -11.00
CA GLY A 69 5.69 -11.02 -10.99
C GLY A 69 5.06 -10.43 -9.72
N VAL A 70 5.86 -9.89 -8.80
CA VAL A 70 5.35 -9.28 -7.56
C VAL A 70 5.00 -7.81 -7.81
N PRO A 71 3.83 -7.33 -7.37
CA PRO A 71 3.49 -5.92 -7.45
C PRO A 71 4.50 -5.06 -6.69
N SER A 72 5.20 -4.18 -7.42
CA SER A 72 6.20 -3.26 -6.86
C SER A 72 5.66 -1.83 -6.79
N ASP A 73 4.93 -1.43 -7.83
CA ASP A 73 4.36 -0.09 -7.94
C ASP A 73 2.86 -0.11 -8.24
N ALA A 74 2.16 0.88 -7.72
CA ALA A 74 0.77 1.15 -8.05
C ALA A 74 0.71 2.26 -9.11
N ARG A 75 -0.14 2.05 -10.12
CA ARG A 75 -0.63 3.13 -10.97
C ARG A 75 -1.79 3.79 -10.25
N VAL A 76 -1.68 5.08 -10.00
CA VAL A 76 -2.65 5.86 -9.24
C VAL A 76 -3.15 7.06 -10.03
N LYS A 77 -4.35 7.54 -9.71
CA LYS A 77 -4.89 8.83 -10.16
C LYS A 77 -4.91 9.78 -8.98
N PHE A 78 -4.15 10.87 -9.05
CA PHE A 78 -4.13 11.87 -7.99
C PHE A 78 -5.39 12.71 -8.00
N LEU A 79 -6.02 12.89 -6.82
CA LEU A 79 -7.31 13.59 -6.71
C LEU A 79 -7.17 15.11 -6.85
N ASP A 80 -6.01 15.67 -6.48
CA ASP A 80 -5.72 17.11 -6.55
C ASP A 80 -5.59 17.65 -7.98
N THR A 81 -5.02 16.83 -8.87
CA THR A 81 -4.61 17.22 -10.23
C THR A 81 -5.34 16.43 -11.30
N ASN A 82 -6.11 15.41 -10.93
CA ASN A 82 -6.74 14.44 -11.82
C ASN A 82 -5.78 13.71 -12.78
N ARG A 83 -4.46 13.83 -12.56
CA ARG A 83 -3.43 13.19 -13.38
C ARG A 83 -3.10 11.80 -12.87
N THR A 84 -2.73 10.91 -13.78
CA THR A 84 -2.21 9.58 -13.44
C THR A 84 -0.73 9.65 -13.10
N GLY A 85 -0.28 8.76 -12.21
CA GLY A 85 1.10 8.64 -11.79
C GLY A 85 1.44 7.22 -11.34
N ARG A 86 2.72 7.03 -11.01
CA ARG A 86 3.27 5.78 -10.46
C ARG A 86 3.79 6.09 -9.06
N VAL A 87 3.43 5.26 -8.10
CA VAL A 87 3.89 5.35 -6.71
C VAL A 87 4.25 3.96 -6.21
N ASN A 88 5.20 3.87 -5.30
CA ASN A 88 5.56 2.59 -4.72
C ASN A 88 4.40 2.09 -3.84
N ILE A 89 4.06 0.81 -3.94
CA ILE A 89 2.95 0.23 -3.18
C ILE A 89 3.20 0.35 -1.67
N ARG A 90 4.46 0.29 -1.24
CA ARG A 90 4.85 0.43 0.18
C ARG A 90 4.72 1.86 0.72
N ASP A 91 4.62 2.85 -0.17
CA ASP A 91 4.42 4.25 0.22
C ASP A 91 2.93 4.59 0.34
N LEU A 92 2.01 3.64 0.10
CA LEU A 92 0.57 3.86 0.22
C LEU A 92 0.04 3.45 1.59
N ILE A 93 -0.77 4.32 2.18
CA ILE A 93 -1.52 4.06 3.42
C ILE A 93 -3.01 4.29 3.18
N ALA A 94 -3.85 3.58 3.93
CA ALA A 94 -5.30 3.79 3.88
C ALA A 94 -5.64 5.24 4.26
N SER A 95 -6.52 5.89 3.48
CA SER A 95 -6.91 7.28 3.74
C SER A 95 -7.85 7.44 4.93
N PHE A 96 -8.36 6.32 5.45
CA PHE A 96 -9.13 6.23 6.69
C PHE A 96 -8.41 5.26 7.61
N GLU A 97 -8.30 5.65 8.87
CA GLU A 97 -7.86 4.80 9.97
C GLU A 97 -8.76 3.55 10.06
N GLU A 98 -8.42 2.49 9.34
CA GLU A 98 -8.64 1.16 9.90
C GLU A 98 -7.57 1.00 10.98
N LYS A 99 -7.83 1.60 12.15
CA LYS A 99 -7.21 1.15 13.39
C LYS A 99 -7.60 -0.32 13.53
N ASN A 100 -6.75 -1.21 13.07
CA ASN A 100 -6.71 -2.55 13.64
C ASN A 100 -6.07 -2.37 15.02
N GLU A 101 -6.87 -1.90 15.97
CA GLU A 101 -6.67 -2.18 17.38
C GLU A 101 -6.76 -3.71 17.50
N GLU A 102 -5.62 -4.40 17.41
CA GLU A 102 -5.50 -5.71 18.03
C GLU A 102 -5.59 -5.45 19.53
N GLU A 103 -6.80 -5.68 20.08
CA GLU A 103 -7.06 -5.76 21.51
C GLU A 103 -6.02 -6.68 22.14
N ASN A 104 -5.10 -6.10 22.92
CA ASN A 104 -4.34 -6.83 23.92
C ASN A 104 -5.33 -7.24 25.01
N ASP A 105 -5.98 -8.39 24.79
CA ASP A 105 -6.74 -9.10 25.81
C ASP A 105 -5.74 -9.83 26.73
N GLU A 106 -4.96 -9.07 27.51
CA GLU A 106 -4.28 -9.61 28.68
C GLU A 106 -5.29 -9.70 29.83
N SER A 107 -6.02 -10.82 29.83
CA SER A 107 -6.74 -11.31 30.99
C SER A 107 -5.77 -12.04 31.91
N PHE A 108 -5.46 -11.44 33.07
CA PHE A 108 -4.98 -12.15 34.27
C PHE A 108 -5.39 -11.43 35.56
#